data_AF-A0A3C1RHW8-F1
#
_entry.id   AF-A0A3C1RHW8-F1
#
_cell.length_a   1.000
_cell.length_b   1.000
_cell.length_c   1.000
_cell.angle_alpha   90.00
_cell.angle_beta   90.00
_cell.angle_gamma   90.00
#
_symmetry.space_group_name_H-M   'P 1'
#
loop_
_entity.id
_entity.type
_entity.pdbx_description
1 polymer ?
#
loop_
_entity_poly.entity_id
_entity_poly.type
_entity_poly.pdbx_seq_one_letter_code
_entity_poly.pdbx_strand_id
1 'polypeptide(L)'
;MKKTIILLSAVLSFTANAQWSLTGNSGTNPSNNFIGTTDNTSLVFKTNNLEKLRINPDGRFVFLNLSSTGQIWDKNLFFGGGVNNATSILNTVFGIGAFTQNTTGGGNTAIGSNAMSILSNGNSNTAVGSGAMNNSQSGSDNVAIGTNALESFISSSGNTAIGSHALAYGSTGTNNTAIGVSGLRYLKSGTANVSVGSESFRSLDNGSNNINLGYSNARNILSGNNNIFIGTNIVPYNATSPNNELNIGNWIVGNNGTIGIGQFTNQLPADGITADGEKYKLFVKDGIRTEKVKVDIAANNGWADYVFEKDYKLMPLNSVEKFIKENGHLPEVPTTEEAIKNGIELKEMNILLLKKIEELTLYTIEQQKRIEALEKKVK
;
A
#
# COMPACT_ATOMS: atom_id res chain seq x y z
N MET A 1 68.29 -72.36 57.06
CA MET A 1 67.06 -72.20 56.27
C MET A 1 66.12 -71.31 57.07
N LYS A 2 65.56 -70.18 56.66
CA LYS A 2 65.28 -69.55 55.35
C LYS A 2 65.35 -68.02 55.54
N LYS A 3 65.85 -67.30 54.54
CA LYS A 3 65.79 -65.82 54.48
C LYS A 3 64.40 -65.43 53.95
N THR A 4 63.68 -64.61 54.68
CA THR A 4 62.42 -64.01 54.24
C THR A 4 62.73 -62.77 53.43
N ILE A 5 62.43 -62.79 52.13
CA ILE A 5 62.48 -61.62 51.25
C ILE A 5 61.06 -61.06 51.19
N ILE A 6 60.88 -59.83 51.69
CA ILE A 6 59.64 -59.06 51.53
C ILE A 6 59.76 -58.31 50.19
N LEU A 7 58.94 -58.67 49.21
CA LEU A 7 58.78 -57.92 47.98
C LEU A 7 57.70 -56.85 48.21
N LEU A 8 58.11 -55.58 48.27
CA LEU A 8 57.20 -54.44 48.30
C LEU A 8 56.78 -54.13 46.85
N SER A 9 55.59 -54.58 46.45
CA SER A 9 55.02 -54.22 45.14
C SER A 9 54.39 -52.83 45.22
N ALA A 10 55.05 -51.83 44.64
CA ALA A 10 54.45 -50.53 44.40
C ALA A 10 53.35 -50.67 43.33
N VAL A 11 52.09 -50.53 43.73
CA VAL A 11 50.97 -50.42 42.78
C VAL A 11 50.99 -49.00 42.24
N LEU A 12 51.56 -48.82 41.05
CA LEU A 12 51.37 -47.59 40.27
C LEU A 12 49.90 -47.53 39.85
N SER A 13 49.11 -46.70 40.54
CA SER A 13 47.76 -46.34 40.10
C SER A 13 47.88 -45.52 38.81
N PHE A 14 47.75 -46.18 37.66
CA PHE A 14 47.52 -45.51 36.39
C PHE A 14 46.13 -44.88 36.43
N THR A 15 46.04 -43.60 36.74
CA THR A 15 44.87 -42.80 36.37
C THR A 15 44.95 -42.56 34.88
N ALA A 16 44.36 -43.45 34.08
CA ALA A 16 44.09 -43.14 32.69
C ALA A 16 43.20 -41.89 32.68
N ASN A 17 43.69 -40.78 32.14
CA ASN A 17 42.85 -39.61 31.89
C ASN A 17 41.72 -40.10 30.99
N ALA A 18 40.48 -40.09 31.50
CA ALA A 18 39.32 -40.53 30.74
C ALA A 18 39.15 -39.59 29.55
N GLN A 19 39.65 -40.01 28.38
CA GLN A 19 39.45 -39.28 27.14
C GLN A 19 38.01 -39.47 26.67
N TRP A 20 37.48 -38.48 25.97
CA TRP A 20 36.21 -38.63 25.28
C TRP A 20 36.38 -39.59 24.11
N SER A 21 35.73 -40.76 24.16
CA SER A 21 35.78 -41.73 23.06
C SER A 21 35.04 -41.19 21.83
N LEU A 22 35.53 -41.54 20.63
CA LEU A 22 34.84 -41.26 19.35
C LEU A 22 33.52 -42.02 19.20
N THR A 23 33.32 -43.08 19.99
CA THR A 23 32.07 -43.85 20.04
C THR A 23 31.18 -43.47 21.23
N GLY A 24 31.58 -42.45 22.00
CA GLY A 24 30.90 -42.05 23.24
C GLY A 24 31.32 -42.86 24.47
N ASN A 25 31.01 -42.31 25.65
CA ASN A 25 31.35 -42.87 26.95
C ASN A 25 30.06 -43.26 27.71
N SER A 26 30.06 -44.39 28.44
CA SER A 26 28.98 -44.79 29.35
C SER A 26 29.26 -44.33 30.80
N GLY A 27 28.21 -44.16 31.61
CA GLY A 27 28.35 -43.85 33.05
C GLY A 27 28.88 -42.44 33.38
N THR A 28 28.58 -41.43 32.57
CA THR A 28 29.10 -40.07 32.71
C THR A 28 28.47 -39.27 33.86
N ASN A 29 29.24 -38.37 34.48
CA ASN A 29 28.80 -37.37 35.45
C ASN A 29 29.03 -35.95 34.87
N PRO A 30 27.99 -35.14 34.61
CA PRO A 30 28.12 -33.81 34.02
C PRO A 30 29.05 -32.83 34.75
N SER A 31 29.29 -32.99 36.05
CA SER A 31 30.20 -32.11 36.83
C SER A 31 31.67 -32.37 36.51
N ASN A 32 32.01 -33.60 36.11
CA ASN A 32 33.39 -34.08 35.93
C ASN A 32 33.69 -34.53 34.50
N ASN A 33 32.65 -34.72 33.68
CA ASN A 33 32.76 -35.33 32.36
C ASN A 33 32.06 -34.44 31.33
N PHE A 34 32.84 -33.62 30.63
CA PHE A 34 32.36 -32.69 29.63
C PHE A 34 33.40 -32.49 28.51
N ILE A 35 32.94 -31.98 27.37
CA ILE A 35 33.81 -31.49 26.30
C ILE A 35 33.93 -29.98 26.47
N GLY A 36 35.07 -29.49 26.94
CA GLY A 36 35.24 -28.08 27.28
C GLY A 36 36.52 -27.80 28.06
N THR A 37 36.58 -26.61 28.66
CA THR A 37 37.68 -26.12 29.50
C THR A 37 37.24 -25.97 30.96
N THR A 38 38.16 -26.14 31.92
CA THR A 38 37.94 -25.88 33.36
C THR A 38 38.42 -24.50 33.80
N ASP A 39 39.11 -23.79 32.92
CA ASP A 39 39.70 -22.48 33.14
C ASP A 39 39.04 -21.41 32.27
N ASN A 40 39.50 -20.17 32.39
CA ASN A 40 38.98 -19.04 31.61
C ASN A 40 39.53 -19.00 30.17
N THR A 41 39.59 -20.17 29.53
CA THR A 41 40.11 -20.36 28.17
C THR A 41 38.98 -20.84 27.26
N SER A 42 38.98 -20.41 26.00
CA SER A 42 37.94 -20.77 25.03
C SER A 42 37.99 -22.25 24.61
N LEU A 43 36.84 -22.87 24.35
CA LEU A 43 36.75 -24.16 23.65
C LEU A 43 36.85 -23.94 22.13
N VAL A 44 37.73 -24.68 21.45
CA VAL A 44 38.03 -24.50 20.02
C VAL A 44 37.77 -25.78 19.21
N PHE A 45 37.06 -25.62 18.09
CA PHE A 45 36.84 -26.66 17.08
C PHE A 45 37.63 -26.34 15.82
N LYS A 46 38.35 -27.34 15.29
CA LYS A 46 39.24 -27.21 14.13
C LYS A 46 38.88 -28.18 13.01
N THR A 47 39.14 -27.77 11.77
CA THR A 47 39.22 -28.67 10.61
C THR A 47 40.52 -28.39 9.86
N ASN A 48 41.22 -29.44 9.42
CA ASN A 48 42.55 -29.32 8.80
C ASN A 48 43.55 -28.48 9.63
N ASN A 49 43.55 -28.66 10.96
CA ASN A 49 44.33 -27.89 11.94
C ASN A 49 44.08 -26.35 11.95
N LEU A 50 43.06 -25.87 11.24
CA LEU A 50 42.61 -24.49 11.27
C LEU A 50 41.40 -24.37 12.18
N GLU A 51 41.40 -23.34 13.03
CA GLU A 51 40.27 -23.00 13.87
C GLU A 51 39.07 -22.55 13.03
N LYS A 52 37.89 -23.14 13.31
CA LYS A 52 36.64 -22.90 12.60
C LYS A 52 35.52 -22.40 13.50
N LEU A 53 35.48 -22.84 14.76
CA LEU A 53 34.51 -22.40 15.73
C LEU A 53 35.18 -22.29 17.10
N ARG A 54 34.81 -21.26 17.85
CA ARG A 54 35.24 -21.03 19.23
C ARG A 54 34.04 -20.71 20.11
N ILE A 55 34.04 -21.22 21.34
CA ILE A 55 33.16 -20.75 22.42
C ILE A 55 34.06 -20.01 23.42
N ASN A 56 33.87 -18.70 23.52
CA ASN A 56 34.61 -17.86 24.46
C ASN A 56 34.19 -18.13 25.92
N PRO A 57 35.01 -17.75 26.91
CA PRO A 57 34.64 -17.89 28.32
C PRO A 57 33.39 -17.10 28.72
N ASP A 58 33.02 -16.07 27.96
CA ASP A 58 31.78 -15.31 28.11
C ASP A 58 30.54 -15.98 27.47
N GLY A 59 30.71 -17.18 26.91
CA GLY A 59 29.63 -17.95 26.27
C GLY A 59 29.37 -17.60 24.80
N ARG A 60 30.15 -16.69 24.20
CA ARG A 60 29.96 -16.31 22.78
C ARG A 60 30.46 -17.39 21.83
N PHE A 61 29.61 -17.79 20.88
CA PHE A 61 30.02 -18.55 19.70
C PHE A 61 30.66 -17.63 18.66
N VAL A 62 31.86 -17.99 18.21
CA VAL A 62 32.62 -17.26 17.18
C VAL A 62 32.94 -18.24 16.05
N PHE A 63 32.34 -18.04 14.89
CA PHE A 63 32.64 -18.78 13.68
C PHE A 63 33.81 -18.09 12.97
N LEU A 64 34.94 -18.80 12.86
CA LEU A 64 36.17 -18.28 12.27
C LEU A 64 36.35 -18.89 10.89
N ASN A 65 36.29 -18.07 9.86
CA ASN A 65 36.45 -18.50 8.48
C ASN A 65 37.72 -17.90 7.88
N LEU A 66 38.86 -18.48 8.24
CA LEU A 66 40.19 -18.02 7.83
C LEU A 66 40.43 -18.34 6.34
N SER A 67 40.59 -17.32 5.50
CA SER A 67 41.51 -17.39 4.37
C SER A 67 42.94 -17.12 4.87
N SER A 68 43.95 -17.41 4.05
CA SER A 68 45.37 -17.33 4.42
C SER A 68 45.88 -15.94 4.86
N THR A 69 45.03 -14.90 4.87
CA THR A 69 45.41 -13.51 5.14
C THR A 69 44.81 -12.88 6.39
N GLY A 70 44.12 -13.64 7.26
CA GLY A 70 43.66 -13.15 8.57
C GLY A 70 42.18 -13.40 8.86
N GLN A 71 41.70 -12.91 10.01
CA GLN A 71 40.29 -12.99 10.42
C GLN A 71 39.45 -12.05 9.54
N ILE A 72 38.90 -12.56 8.45
CA ILE A 72 37.97 -11.80 7.60
C ILE A 72 36.55 -12.27 7.89
N TRP A 73 35.65 -11.33 8.21
CA TRP A 73 34.22 -11.56 8.47
C TRP A 73 33.39 -11.54 7.18
N ASP A 74 33.98 -11.93 6.05
CA ASP A 74 33.38 -11.81 4.71
C ASP A 74 32.64 -13.06 4.24
N LYS A 75 32.76 -14.21 4.91
CA LYS A 75 32.12 -15.46 4.45
C LYS A 75 30.71 -15.66 5.02
N ASN A 76 29.94 -16.51 4.34
CA ASN A 76 28.56 -16.85 4.70
C ASN A 76 28.48 -17.69 5.98
N LEU A 77 27.39 -17.54 6.73
CA LEU A 77 27.02 -18.40 7.86
C LEU A 77 25.87 -19.33 7.44
N PHE A 78 26.10 -20.64 7.52
CA PHE A 78 25.15 -21.67 7.07
C PHE A 78 24.83 -22.66 8.20
N PHE A 79 23.53 -22.85 8.48
CA PHE A 79 23.02 -23.92 9.33
C PHE A 79 21.90 -24.68 8.62
N GLY A 80 22.14 -25.95 8.30
CA GLY A 80 21.13 -26.84 7.69
C GLY A 80 20.87 -26.63 6.20
N GLY A 81 21.41 -25.58 5.55
CA GLY A 81 21.25 -25.31 4.12
C GLY A 81 22.36 -24.43 3.55
N GLY A 82 22.26 -24.13 2.25
CA GLY A 82 23.18 -23.27 1.50
C GLY A 82 24.23 -23.97 0.66
N VAL A 83 24.71 -23.29 -0.39
CA VAL A 83 25.92 -23.67 -1.15
C VAL A 83 27.06 -22.70 -0.89
N ASN A 84 28.25 -23.23 -0.65
CA ASN A 84 29.45 -22.44 -0.38
C ASN A 84 30.20 -22.14 -1.68
N ASN A 85 29.83 -21.07 -2.37
CA ASN A 85 30.49 -20.59 -3.59
C ASN A 85 31.39 -19.38 -3.29
N ALA A 86 32.61 -19.39 -3.84
CA ALA A 86 33.69 -18.47 -3.46
C ALA A 86 33.41 -16.96 -3.68
N THR A 87 32.47 -16.65 -4.58
CA THR A 87 32.07 -15.28 -4.97
C THR A 87 30.90 -14.72 -4.18
N SER A 88 30.14 -15.57 -3.47
CA SER A 88 28.99 -15.18 -2.66
C SER A 88 29.41 -14.96 -1.21
N ILE A 89 29.29 -13.73 -0.71
CA ILE A 89 29.79 -13.29 0.60
C ILE A 89 28.69 -12.68 1.49
N LEU A 90 28.91 -12.64 2.81
CA LEU A 90 28.05 -11.96 3.80
C LEU A 90 26.59 -12.47 3.91
N ASN A 91 26.30 -13.74 3.54
CA ASN A 91 24.96 -14.30 3.69
C ASN A 91 24.77 -14.99 5.05
N THR A 92 23.57 -14.89 5.63
CA THR A 92 23.15 -15.63 6.83
C THR A 92 22.03 -16.59 6.46
N VAL A 93 22.23 -17.88 6.66
CA VAL A 93 21.30 -18.92 6.21
C VAL A 93 21.04 -19.93 7.32
N PHE A 94 19.76 -20.15 7.61
CA PHE A 94 19.29 -21.11 8.59
C PHE A 94 18.05 -21.86 8.06
N GLY A 95 18.17 -23.15 7.76
CA GLY A 95 17.06 -23.97 7.30
C GLY A 95 17.41 -24.96 6.20
N ILE A 96 16.74 -26.10 6.20
CA ILE A 96 16.94 -27.16 5.20
C ILE A 96 16.51 -26.68 3.82
N GLY A 97 17.35 -26.90 2.82
CA GLY A 97 17.07 -26.52 1.43
C GLY A 97 17.09 -25.01 1.16
N ALA A 98 17.37 -24.18 2.17
CA ALA A 98 17.56 -22.74 1.98
C ALA A 98 18.82 -22.49 1.14
N PHE A 99 18.76 -21.50 0.25
CA PHE A 99 19.93 -20.94 -0.45
C PHE A 99 20.78 -21.94 -1.27
N THR A 100 20.16 -22.95 -1.89
CA THR A 100 20.86 -24.10 -2.50
C THR A 100 21.39 -23.87 -3.92
N GLN A 101 20.96 -22.83 -4.64
CA GLN A 101 21.44 -22.54 -6.00
C GLN A 101 22.09 -21.17 -6.17
N ASN A 102 22.50 -20.49 -5.08
CA ASN A 102 23.15 -19.19 -5.22
C ASN A 102 24.53 -19.30 -5.87
N THR A 103 24.77 -18.50 -6.91
CA THR A 103 26.05 -18.43 -7.62
C THR A 103 26.88 -17.21 -7.22
N THR A 104 26.29 -16.02 -7.12
CA THR A 104 27.03 -14.75 -6.94
C THR A 104 26.42 -13.75 -5.95
N GLY A 105 25.20 -13.96 -5.48
CA GLY A 105 24.50 -13.02 -4.58
C GLY A 105 25.11 -12.95 -3.18
N GLY A 106 25.25 -11.75 -2.61
CA GLY A 106 25.82 -11.49 -1.29
C GLY A 106 24.92 -10.65 -0.37
N GLY A 107 25.18 -10.70 0.93
CA GLY A 107 24.47 -9.89 1.93
C GLY A 107 23.02 -10.33 2.19
N ASN A 108 22.63 -11.56 1.85
CA ASN A 108 21.26 -12.04 2.01
C ASN A 108 21.04 -12.74 3.36
N THR A 109 19.83 -12.64 3.92
CA THR A 109 19.39 -13.39 5.10
C THR A 109 18.29 -14.35 4.71
N ALA A 110 18.50 -15.67 4.81
CA ALA A 110 17.51 -16.71 4.50
C ALA A 110 17.26 -17.61 5.72
N ILE A 111 16.08 -17.49 6.32
CA ILE A 111 15.70 -18.26 7.52
C ILE A 111 14.38 -19.00 7.25
N GLY A 112 14.42 -20.33 7.23
CA GLY A 112 13.27 -21.19 6.97
C GLY A 112 13.57 -22.27 5.94
N SER A 113 12.72 -23.30 5.90
CA SER A 113 12.84 -24.36 4.90
C SER A 113 12.65 -23.80 3.49
N ASN A 114 13.58 -24.10 2.57
CA ASN A 114 13.57 -23.63 1.19
C ASN A 114 13.51 -22.10 1.00
N ALA A 115 13.89 -21.31 2.01
CA ALA A 115 13.99 -19.86 1.87
C ALA A 115 15.09 -19.51 0.85
N MET A 116 14.77 -18.68 -0.16
CA MET A 116 15.68 -18.28 -1.25
C MET A 116 16.36 -19.46 -1.97
N SER A 117 15.70 -20.61 -2.15
CA SER A 117 16.39 -21.81 -2.63
C SER A 117 17.04 -21.64 -4.02
N ILE A 118 16.42 -20.86 -4.93
CA ILE A 118 16.92 -20.69 -6.31
C ILE A 118 17.52 -19.31 -6.64
N LEU A 119 17.73 -18.43 -5.66
CA LEU A 119 18.27 -17.08 -5.91
C LEU A 119 19.71 -17.15 -6.44
N SER A 120 19.96 -16.71 -7.66
CA SER A 120 21.26 -16.90 -8.35
C SER A 120 22.25 -15.74 -8.18
N ASN A 121 21.80 -14.48 -8.28
CA ASN A 121 22.68 -13.29 -8.34
C ASN A 121 22.13 -12.04 -7.62
N GLY A 122 21.13 -12.21 -6.74
CA GLY A 122 20.52 -11.12 -5.97
C GLY A 122 21.27 -10.78 -4.68
N ASN A 123 21.32 -9.49 -4.33
CA ASN A 123 22.01 -9.00 -3.13
C ASN A 123 21.03 -8.40 -2.11
N SER A 124 21.44 -8.37 -0.84
CA SER A 124 20.76 -7.62 0.23
C SER A 124 19.29 -7.99 0.45
N ASN A 125 18.90 -9.23 0.16
CA ASN A 125 17.54 -9.70 0.38
C ASN A 125 17.37 -10.26 1.80
N THR A 126 16.16 -10.15 2.36
CA THR A 126 15.77 -10.79 3.62
C THR A 126 14.58 -11.71 3.37
N ALA A 127 14.71 -13.01 3.63
CA ALA A 127 13.66 -14.01 3.53
C ALA A 127 13.55 -14.77 4.85
N VAL A 128 12.41 -14.65 5.51
CA VAL A 128 12.14 -15.31 6.80
C VAL A 128 10.78 -16.00 6.72
N GLY A 129 10.79 -17.32 6.65
CA GLY A 129 9.60 -18.16 6.50
C GLY A 129 9.84 -19.35 5.59
N SER A 130 9.01 -20.38 5.71
CA SER A 130 9.06 -21.52 4.80
C SER A 130 8.68 -21.07 3.39
N GLY A 131 9.55 -21.34 2.41
CA GLY A 131 9.31 -20.98 1.00
C GLY A 131 9.35 -19.47 0.69
N ALA A 132 9.79 -18.62 1.62
CA ALA A 132 9.96 -17.19 1.35
C ALA A 132 11.01 -16.99 0.24
N MET A 133 10.65 -16.25 -0.83
CA MET A 133 11.47 -16.05 -2.04
C MET A 133 11.97 -17.35 -2.72
N ASN A 134 11.25 -18.46 -2.58
CA ASN A 134 11.71 -19.77 -3.04
C ASN A 134 12.05 -19.82 -4.54
N ASN A 135 11.27 -19.13 -5.38
CA ASN A 135 11.43 -19.12 -6.85
C ASN A 135 11.93 -17.77 -7.42
N SER A 136 12.44 -16.86 -6.59
CA SER A 136 13.03 -15.61 -7.06
C SER A 136 14.45 -15.83 -7.59
N GLN A 137 14.62 -15.86 -8.91
CA GLN A 137 15.90 -16.20 -9.56
C GLN A 137 16.95 -15.08 -9.52
N SER A 138 16.52 -13.82 -9.50
CA SER A 138 17.37 -12.62 -9.45
C SER A 138 16.60 -11.45 -8.83
N GLY A 139 17.32 -10.36 -8.49
CA GLY A 139 16.75 -9.17 -7.85
C GLY A 139 17.31 -8.91 -6.45
N SER A 140 17.39 -7.63 -6.09
CA SER A 140 18.05 -7.16 -4.88
C SER A 140 17.10 -6.36 -3.99
N ASP A 141 17.49 -6.18 -2.74
CA ASP A 141 16.82 -5.27 -1.78
C ASP A 141 15.34 -5.65 -1.53
N ASN A 142 15.02 -6.94 -1.54
CA ASN A 142 13.68 -7.42 -1.20
C ASN A 142 13.59 -7.88 0.26
N VAL A 143 12.45 -7.65 0.88
CA VAL A 143 12.09 -8.16 2.22
C VAL A 143 10.89 -9.07 2.08
N ALA A 144 11.02 -10.34 2.48
CA ALA A 144 9.99 -11.36 2.45
C ALA A 144 9.89 -12.02 3.83
N ILE A 145 8.83 -11.72 4.59
CA ILE A 145 8.63 -12.26 5.94
C ILE A 145 7.26 -12.94 5.98
N GLY A 146 7.25 -14.26 6.09
CA GLY A 146 6.05 -15.09 6.09
C GLY A 146 6.18 -16.30 5.17
N THR A 147 5.33 -17.30 5.37
CA THR A 147 5.26 -18.47 4.49
C THR A 147 4.91 -18.05 3.07
N ASN A 148 5.74 -18.44 2.10
CA ASN A 148 5.58 -18.14 0.67
C ASN A 148 5.44 -16.63 0.35
N ALA A 149 5.98 -15.75 1.19
CA ALA A 149 6.09 -14.33 0.85
C ALA A 149 7.09 -14.16 -0.33
N LEU A 150 6.72 -13.38 -1.35
CA LEU A 150 7.51 -13.18 -2.57
C LEU A 150 7.92 -14.48 -3.30
N GLU A 151 7.11 -15.55 -3.20
CA GLU A 151 7.50 -16.88 -3.68
C GLU A 151 7.98 -16.92 -5.14
N SER A 152 7.31 -16.24 -6.07
CA SER A 152 7.53 -16.41 -7.53
C SER A 152 8.03 -15.18 -8.29
N PHE A 153 8.50 -14.13 -7.61
CA PHE A 153 8.91 -12.88 -8.28
C PHE A 153 10.27 -13.03 -9.00
N ILE A 154 10.25 -13.12 -10.33
CA ILE A 154 11.43 -13.32 -11.20
C ILE A 154 12.04 -11.95 -11.54
N SER A 155 13.30 -11.69 -11.14
CA SER A 155 14.05 -10.47 -11.49
C SER A 155 13.54 -9.16 -10.86
N SER A 156 12.92 -9.25 -9.69
CA SER A 156 12.22 -8.15 -9.03
C SER A 156 13.07 -7.54 -7.91
N SER A 157 13.15 -6.21 -7.81
CA SER A 157 13.94 -5.53 -6.77
C SER A 157 13.10 -4.50 -5.98
N GLY A 158 13.50 -4.26 -4.74
CA GLY A 158 12.91 -3.23 -3.87
C GLY A 158 11.51 -3.56 -3.33
N ASN A 159 11.09 -4.83 -3.31
CA ASN A 159 9.77 -5.19 -2.81
C ASN A 159 9.80 -5.54 -1.31
N THR A 160 8.78 -5.11 -0.57
CA THR A 160 8.54 -5.50 0.82
C THR A 160 7.25 -6.32 0.91
N ALA A 161 7.36 -7.58 1.31
CA ALA A 161 6.25 -8.50 1.52
C ALA A 161 6.29 -9.06 2.95
N ILE A 162 5.33 -8.68 3.78
CA ILE A 162 5.23 -9.13 5.17
C ILE A 162 3.84 -9.74 5.39
N GLY A 163 3.78 -11.05 5.57
CA GLY A 163 2.55 -11.82 5.71
C GLY A 163 2.59 -13.11 4.89
N SER A 164 1.80 -14.10 5.31
CA SER A 164 1.64 -15.34 4.53
C SER A 164 1.08 -15.02 3.15
N HIS A 165 1.77 -15.48 2.10
CA HIS A 165 1.43 -15.25 0.69
C HIS A 165 1.34 -13.77 0.26
N ALA A 166 1.95 -12.83 0.99
CA ALA A 166 2.09 -11.46 0.51
C ALA A 166 2.98 -11.45 -0.75
N LEU A 167 2.51 -10.83 -1.85
CA LEU A 167 3.19 -10.85 -3.15
C LEU A 167 3.64 -12.27 -3.59
N ALA A 168 2.86 -13.32 -3.34
CA ALA A 168 3.32 -14.69 -3.62
C ALA A 168 3.45 -15.04 -5.11
N TYR A 169 2.48 -14.64 -5.93
CA TYR A 169 2.32 -15.10 -7.31
C TYR A 169 2.38 -13.95 -8.30
N GLY A 170 3.54 -13.30 -8.37
CA GLY A 170 3.86 -12.33 -9.42
C GLY A 170 4.89 -12.84 -10.41
N SER A 171 5.02 -12.18 -11.56
CA SER A 171 6.08 -12.47 -12.53
C SER A 171 7.14 -11.37 -12.56
N THR A 172 6.73 -10.09 -12.55
CA THR A 172 7.61 -8.93 -12.79
C THR A 172 7.07 -7.65 -12.13
N GLY A 173 7.52 -7.29 -10.92
CA GLY A 173 7.13 -6.03 -10.28
C GLY A 173 8.18 -5.49 -9.33
N THR A 174 8.38 -4.17 -9.28
CA THR A 174 9.43 -3.54 -8.46
C THR A 174 8.87 -2.48 -7.53
N ASN A 175 9.54 -2.25 -6.40
CA ASN A 175 9.18 -1.20 -5.45
C ASN A 175 7.74 -1.33 -4.87
N ASN A 176 7.22 -2.55 -4.73
CA ASN A 176 5.90 -2.78 -4.15
C ASN A 176 6.01 -3.10 -2.65
N THR A 177 5.08 -2.56 -1.85
CA THR A 177 4.92 -2.89 -0.44
C THR A 177 3.60 -3.62 -0.23
N ALA A 178 3.65 -4.84 0.32
CA ALA A 178 2.51 -5.64 0.72
C ALA A 178 2.67 -6.09 2.17
N ILE A 179 1.82 -5.59 3.08
CA ILE A 179 1.85 -5.95 4.50
C ILE A 179 0.48 -6.48 4.88
N GLY A 180 0.38 -7.78 5.13
CA GLY A 180 -0.86 -8.49 5.43
C GLY A 180 -0.95 -9.83 4.71
N VAL A 181 -1.76 -10.75 5.24
CA VAL A 181 -1.97 -12.07 4.62
C VAL A 181 -2.60 -11.89 3.23
N SER A 182 -2.00 -12.51 2.21
CA SER A 182 -2.41 -12.41 0.81
C SER A 182 -2.52 -10.98 0.24
N GLY A 183 -1.85 -9.98 0.82
CA GLY A 183 -1.78 -8.64 0.22
C GLY A 183 -1.05 -8.68 -1.13
N LEU A 184 -1.64 -8.09 -2.18
CA LEU A 184 -1.10 -8.14 -3.56
C LEU A 184 -0.71 -9.55 -4.04
N ARG A 185 -1.42 -10.59 -3.59
CA ARG A 185 -1.02 -12.00 -3.80
C ARG A 185 -0.79 -12.37 -5.27
N TYR A 186 -1.54 -11.80 -6.20
CA TYR A 186 -1.51 -12.16 -7.62
C TYR A 186 -0.93 -11.07 -8.55
N LEU A 187 -0.13 -10.12 -8.02
CA LEU A 187 0.49 -9.05 -8.83
C LEU A 187 1.49 -9.58 -9.86
N LYS A 188 1.02 -9.85 -11.09
CA LYS A 188 1.85 -10.30 -12.22
C LYS A 188 2.79 -9.20 -12.68
N SER A 189 2.28 -7.99 -12.91
CA SER A 189 3.10 -6.84 -13.25
C SER A 189 2.68 -5.56 -12.55
N GLY A 190 3.65 -4.72 -12.17
CA GLY A 190 3.31 -3.49 -11.45
C GLY A 190 4.43 -2.90 -10.63
N THR A 191 4.42 -1.58 -10.50
CA THR A 191 5.45 -0.84 -9.76
C THR A 191 4.85 0.12 -8.75
N ALA A 192 5.57 0.36 -7.66
CA ALA A 192 5.22 1.39 -6.68
C ALA A 192 3.80 1.26 -6.08
N ASN A 193 3.31 0.03 -5.88
CA ASN A 193 2.06 -0.20 -5.16
C ASN A 193 2.30 -0.33 -3.66
N VAL A 194 1.40 0.23 -2.86
CA VAL A 194 1.35 0.05 -1.40
C VAL A 194 0.03 -0.64 -1.07
N SER A 195 0.10 -1.84 -0.50
CA SER A 195 -1.03 -2.60 0.01
C SER A 195 -0.79 -2.97 1.46
N VAL A 196 -1.63 -2.47 2.36
CA VAL A 196 -1.55 -2.77 3.79
C VAL A 196 -2.91 -3.27 4.26
N GLY A 197 -2.94 -4.45 4.84
CA GLY A 197 -4.14 -5.14 5.32
C GLY A 197 -4.31 -6.53 4.69
N SER A 198 -4.99 -7.42 5.41
CA SER A 198 -5.26 -8.77 4.93
C SER A 198 -6.17 -8.74 3.71
N GLU A 199 -5.79 -9.48 2.67
CA GLU A 199 -6.55 -9.63 1.43
C GLU A 199 -6.79 -8.30 0.66
N SER A 200 -6.01 -7.26 0.99
CA SER A 200 -5.98 -5.98 0.29
C SER A 200 -5.39 -6.17 -1.11
N PHE A 201 -6.11 -5.76 -2.16
CA PHE A 201 -5.67 -5.90 -3.57
C PHE A 201 -5.24 -7.33 -3.95
N ARG A 202 -5.84 -8.35 -3.33
CA ARG A 202 -5.44 -9.75 -3.49
C ARG A 202 -5.26 -10.16 -4.96
N SER A 203 -6.18 -9.75 -5.83
CA SER A 203 -6.28 -10.21 -7.22
C SER A 203 -5.73 -9.23 -8.27
N LEU A 204 -5.09 -8.12 -7.87
CA LEU A 204 -4.53 -7.17 -8.84
C LEU A 204 -3.49 -7.89 -9.69
N ASP A 205 -3.76 -8.11 -10.98
CA ASP A 205 -2.82 -8.74 -11.91
C ASP A 205 -1.83 -7.71 -12.47
N ASN A 206 -2.31 -6.54 -12.91
CA ASN A 206 -1.49 -5.50 -13.55
C ASN A 206 -1.81 -4.09 -13.07
N GLY A 207 -0.91 -3.43 -12.35
CA GLY A 207 -1.19 -2.07 -11.89
C GLY A 207 -0.02 -1.39 -11.21
N SER A 208 0.05 -0.06 -11.30
CA SER A 208 1.13 0.73 -10.69
C SER A 208 0.61 1.94 -9.93
N ASN A 209 1.44 2.43 -9.00
CA ASN A 209 1.21 3.66 -8.24
C ASN A 209 -0.10 3.68 -7.43
N ASN A 210 -0.53 2.51 -6.94
CA ASN A 210 -1.75 2.44 -6.14
C ASN A 210 -1.45 2.42 -4.64
N ILE A 211 -2.34 3.01 -3.84
CA ILE A 211 -2.35 2.93 -2.37
C ILE A 211 -3.63 2.22 -1.95
N ASN A 212 -3.51 1.09 -1.26
CA ASN A 212 -4.65 0.33 -0.76
C ASN A 212 -4.47 -0.06 0.71
N LEU A 213 -5.32 0.47 1.58
CA LEU A 213 -5.20 0.36 3.04
C LEU A 213 -6.50 -0.20 3.65
N GLY A 214 -6.40 -1.37 4.28
CA GLY A 214 -7.45 -1.99 5.10
C GLY A 214 -7.81 -3.43 4.71
N TYR A 215 -8.92 -3.95 5.25
CA TYR A 215 -9.27 -5.38 5.15
C TYR A 215 -10.11 -5.72 3.92
N SER A 216 -9.70 -6.74 3.16
CA SER A 216 -10.37 -7.20 1.93
C SER A 216 -10.72 -6.05 0.98
N ASN A 217 -9.90 -5.00 0.99
CA ASN A 217 -10.19 -3.76 0.31
C ASN A 217 -9.82 -3.88 -1.18
N ALA A 218 -10.73 -3.50 -2.07
CA ALA A 218 -10.58 -3.60 -3.52
C ALA A 218 -10.01 -4.97 -3.98
N ARG A 219 -10.46 -6.04 -3.33
CA ARG A 219 -9.87 -7.39 -3.39
C ARG A 219 -9.79 -7.98 -4.80
N ASN A 220 -10.77 -7.71 -5.65
CA ASN A 220 -11.02 -8.42 -6.90
C ASN A 220 -10.68 -7.62 -8.17
N ILE A 221 -9.99 -6.49 -8.05
CA ILE A 221 -9.53 -5.77 -9.24
C ILE A 221 -8.48 -6.59 -9.99
N LEU A 222 -8.49 -6.54 -11.32
CA LEU A 222 -7.54 -7.27 -12.17
C LEU A 222 -6.48 -6.34 -12.74
N SER A 223 -6.80 -5.08 -13.00
CA SER A 223 -5.82 -4.06 -13.34
C SER A 223 -6.14 -2.71 -12.72
N GLY A 224 -5.25 -1.73 -12.80
CA GLY A 224 -5.56 -0.36 -12.39
C GLY A 224 -4.37 0.44 -11.91
N ASN A 225 -4.38 1.75 -12.13
CA ASN A 225 -3.27 2.63 -11.79
C ASN A 225 -3.72 3.88 -11.03
N ASN A 226 -2.81 4.43 -10.24
CA ASN A 226 -2.97 5.72 -9.55
C ASN A 226 -4.23 5.78 -8.64
N ASN A 227 -4.65 4.65 -8.08
CA ASN A 227 -5.82 4.60 -7.20
C ASN A 227 -5.43 4.72 -5.73
N ILE A 228 -6.29 5.32 -4.92
CA ILE A 228 -6.18 5.40 -3.47
C ILE A 228 -7.45 4.82 -2.86
N PHE A 229 -7.36 3.63 -2.27
CA PHE A 229 -8.46 2.96 -1.58
C PHE A 229 -8.14 2.82 -0.09
N ILE A 230 -8.96 3.40 0.78
CA ILE A 230 -8.75 3.33 2.23
C ILE A 230 -10.06 2.95 2.92
N GLY A 231 -10.12 1.76 3.51
CA GLY A 231 -11.33 1.27 4.16
C GLY A 231 -11.41 -0.25 4.25
N THR A 232 -12.63 -0.76 4.33
CA THR A 232 -12.89 -2.21 4.43
C THR A 232 -13.90 -2.59 3.36
N ASN A 233 -13.62 -3.67 2.63
CA ASN A 233 -14.49 -4.19 1.57
C ASN A 233 -14.92 -3.12 0.54
N ILE A 234 -14.08 -2.12 0.24
CA ILE A 234 -14.36 -1.20 -0.86
C ILE A 234 -14.39 -2.01 -2.15
N VAL A 235 -15.47 -1.87 -2.92
CA VAL A 235 -15.59 -2.37 -4.28
C VAL A 235 -15.41 -1.15 -5.18
N PRO A 236 -14.32 -1.07 -5.95
CA PRO A 236 -14.11 0.01 -6.91
C PRO A 236 -15.25 0.02 -7.92
N TYR A 237 -15.56 1.20 -8.46
CA TYR A 237 -16.65 1.32 -9.41
C TYR A 237 -16.41 0.45 -10.66
N ASN A 238 -15.24 0.63 -11.28
CA ASN A 238 -14.77 -0.32 -12.27
C ASN A 238 -14.16 -1.51 -11.51
N ALA A 239 -14.99 -2.52 -11.25
CA ALA A 239 -14.60 -3.69 -10.46
C ALA A 239 -13.39 -4.46 -11.03
N THR A 240 -13.02 -4.23 -12.30
CA THR A 240 -11.90 -4.91 -12.95
C THR A 240 -10.69 -4.01 -13.18
N SER A 241 -10.86 -2.73 -13.47
CA SER A 241 -9.79 -1.85 -13.96
C SER A 241 -9.90 -0.37 -13.56
N PRO A 242 -9.97 0.00 -12.25
CA PRO A 242 -10.08 1.40 -11.86
C PRO A 242 -8.78 2.17 -12.16
N ASN A 243 -8.90 3.44 -12.55
CA ASN A 243 -7.75 4.32 -12.75
C ASN A 243 -8.05 5.71 -12.20
N ASN A 244 -7.07 6.32 -11.52
CA ASN A 244 -7.18 7.64 -10.89
C ASN A 244 -8.37 7.77 -9.91
N GLU A 245 -8.77 6.67 -9.26
CA GLU A 245 -9.88 6.65 -8.32
C GLU A 245 -9.37 6.89 -6.89
N LEU A 246 -9.94 7.87 -6.20
CA LEU A 246 -9.82 8.03 -4.76
C LEU A 246 -11.11 7.51 -4.12
N ASN A 247 -11.04 6.57 -3.19
CA ASN A 247 -12.18 6.17 -2.38
C ASN A 247 -11.75 5.89 -0.94
N ILE A 248 -12.24 6.72 -0.01
CA ILE A 248 -12.03 6.59 1.42
C ILE A 248 -13.38 6.25 2.07
N GLY A 249 -13.51 4.99 2.49
CA GLY A 249 -14.68 4.47 3.20
C GLY A 249 -16.01 4.58 2.47
N ASN A 250 -16.03 4.78 1.15
CA ASN A 250 -17.21 5.16 0.35
C ASN A 250 -17.85 6.50 0.73
N TRP A 251 -17.13 7.35 1.47
CA TRP A 251 -17.59 8.68 1.92
C TRP A 251 -16.95 9.82 1.14
N ILE A 252 -15.67 9.66 0.81
CA ILE A 252 -14.95 10.58 -0.06
C ILE A 252 -14.59 9.78 -1.30
N VAL A 253 -15.17 10.17 -2.42
CA VAL A 253 -14.89 9.58 -3.72
C VAL A 253 -14.28 10.65 -4.63
N GLY A 254 -13.27 10.29 -5.41
CA GLY A 254 -12.62 11.19 -6.35
C GLY A 254 -12.41 10.49 -7.68
N ASN A 255 -12.70 11.21 -8.76
CA ASN A 255 -12.51 10.71 -10.12
C ASN A 255 -12.18 11.87 -11.07
N ASN A 256 -11.10 11.72 -11.85
CA ASN A 256 -10.67 12.68 -12.88
C ASN A 256 -10.74 14.16 -12.47
N GLY A 257 -10.23 14.47 -11.26
CA GLY A 257 -10.13 15.83 -10.73
C GLY A 257 -11.39 16.34 -10.02
N THR A 258 -12.43 15.53 -9.94
CA THR A 258 -13.67 15.84 -9.22
C THR A 258 -13.68 15.14 -7.86
N ILE A 259 -14.13 15.83 -6.80
CA ILE A 259 -14.32 15.27 -5.46
C ILE A 259 -15.80 15.23 -5.09
N GLY A 260 -16.23 14.08 -4.57
CA GLY A 260 -17.56 13.80 -4.06
C GLY A 260 -17.49 13.56 -2.56
N ILE A 261 -18.34 14.25 -1.80
CA ILE A 261 -18.54 14.03 -0.37
C ILE A 261 -19.95 13.50 -0.13
N GLY A 262 -20.04 12.34 0.54
CA GLY A 262 -21.28 11.64 0.84
C GLY A 262 -21.35 10.24 0.20
N GLN A 263 -22.44 9.51 0.46
CA GLN A 263 -22.64 8.18 -0.11
C GLN A 263 -23.21 8.28 -1.54
N PHE A 264 -22.35 8.11 -2.54
CA PHE A 264 -22.76 8.06 -3.95
C PHE A 264 -23.05 6.62 -4.38
N THR A 265 -24.14 6.41 -5.11
CA THR A 265 -24.48 5.11 -5.69
C THR A 265 -23.86 4.89 -7.07
N ASN A 266 -23.41 5.97 -7.72
CA ASN A 266 -22.73 5.98 -9.03
C ASN A 266 -21.42 6.77 -8.92
N GLN A 267 -20.45 6.50 -9.80
CA GLN A 267 -19.21 7.29 -9.87
C GLN A 267 -19.51 8.74 -10.26
N LEU A 268 -18.68 9.66 -9.76
CA LEU A 268 -18.59 11.01 -10.33
C LEU A 268 -18.22 10.93 -11.83
N PRO A 269 -18.63 11.90 -12.66
CA PRO A 269 -18.47 11.86 -14.11
C PRO A 269 -17.10 11.31 -14.56
N ALA A 270 -17.14 10.28 -15.40
CA ALA A 270 -16.06 9.32 -15.63
C ALA A 270 -14.79 9.90 -16.24
N ASP A 271 -14.86 11.06 -16.88
CA ASP A 271 -13.81 11.67 -17.71
C ASP A 271 -13.34 13.03 -17.19
N GLY A 272 -13.97 13.58 -16.15
CA GLY A 272 -13.72 14.95 -15.70
C GLY A 272 -13.95 16.02 -16.79
N ILE A 273 -14.58 15.63 -17.91
CA ILE A 273 -14.65 16.35 -19.20
C ILE A 273 -16.08 16.36 -19.78
N THR A 274 -16.92 15.37 -19.51
CA THR A 274 -18.37 15.51 -19.71
C THR A 274 -18.82 16.79 -19.01
N ALA A 275 -19.82 17.47 -19.60
CA ALA A 275 -20.17 18.86 -19.29
C ALA A 275 -20.14 19.21 -17.79
N ASP A 276 -20.55 18.30 -16.90
CA ASP A 276 -20.56 18.52 -15.45
C ASP A 276 -19.20 18.37 -14.76
N GLY A 277 -18.31 17.48 -15.21
CA GLY A 277 -16.95 17.35 -14.65
C GLY A 277 -16.01 18.47 -15.08
N GLU A 278 -16.25 19.03 -16.28
CA GLU A 278 -15.60 20.26 -16.75
C GLU A 278 -16.11 21.49 -15.98
N LYS A 279 -17.43 21.52 -15.68
CA LYS A 279 -18.10 22.65 -15.04
C LYS A 279 -17.99 22.66 -13.51
N TYR A 280 -17.98 21.50 -12.85
CA TYR A 280 -17.99 21.38 -11.39
C TYR A 280 -16.90 20.44 -10.87
N LYS A 281 -16.16 20.89 -9.86
CA LYS A 281 -15.08 20.12 -9.22
C LYS A 281 -15.46 19.53 -7.86
N LEU A 282 -16.55 19.99 -7.24
CA LEU A 282 -17.01 19.52 -5.93
C LEU A 282 -18.48 19.13 -6.00
N PHE A 283 -18.78 17.89 -5.61
CA PHE A 283 -20.13 17.34 -5.47
C PHE A 283 -20.36 17.01 -4.00
N VAL A 284 -21.41 17.56 -3.41
CA VAL A 284 -21.76 17.30 -2.00
C VAL A 284 -23.18 16.78 -1.95
N LYS A 285 -23.32 15.48 -1.64
CA LYS A 285 -24.64 14.89 -1.38
C LYS A 285 -25.13 15.34 -0.01
N ASP A 286 -26.44 15.57 0.10
CA ASP A 286 -27.12 16.05 1.33
C ASP A 286 -26.80 17.52 1.72
N GLY A 287 -26.18 18.27 0.81
CA GLY A 287 -26.07 19.72 0.87
C GLY A 287 -24.87 20.27 1.66
N ILE A 288 -24.79 21.60 1.71
CA ILE A 288 -23.71 22.34 2.38
C ILE A 288 -24.35 23.30 3.38
N ARG A 289 -23.99 23.19 4.66
CA ARG A 289 -24.33 24.18 5.69
C ARG A 289 -23.14 25.13 5.87
N THR A 290 -23.34 26.41 5.57
CA THR A 290 -22.30 27.45 5.71
C THR A 290 -22.91 28.74 6.24
N GLU A 291 -22.12 29.53 6.98
CA GLU A 291 -22.52 30.86 7.44
C GLU A 291 -22.38 31.92 6.33
N LYS A 292 -21.49 31.70 5.37
CA LYS A 292 -21.24 32.65 4.27
C LYS A 292 -20.78 31.92 3.02
N VAL A 293 -21.29 32.37 1.88
CA VAL A 293 -20.84 31.96 0.54
C VAL A 293 -20.64 33.21 -0.31
N LYS A 294 -19.54 33.29 -1.06
CA LYS A 294 -19.29 34.33 -2.06
C LYS A 294 -19.22 33.64 -3.42
N VAL A 295 -19.99 34.14 -4.39
CA VAL A 295 -19.98 33.63 -5.76
C VAL A 295 -19.50 34.75 -6.66
N ASP A 296 -18.33 34.56 -7.28
CA ASP A 296 -17.77 35.56 -8.20
C ASP A 296 -18.49 35.54 -9.55
N ILE A 297 -18.58 36.72 -10.18
CA ILE A 297 -19.21 36.91 -11.48
C ILE A 297 -18.09 37.14 -12.51
N ALA A 298 -17.97 36.26 -13.50
CA ALA A 298 -17.02 36.43 -14.59
C ALA A 298 -17.46 37.59 -15.49
N ALA A 299 -16.53 38.52 -15.77
CA ALA A 299 -16.75 39.93 -16.08
C ALA A 299 -17.66 40.33 -17.28
N ASN A 300 -18.21 39.39 -18.05
CA ASN A 300 -18.85 39.71 -19.34
C ASN A 300 -20.35 39.38 -19.44
N ASN A 301 -20.98 38.73 -18.46
CA ASN A 301 -22.39 38.35 -18.56
C ASN A 301 -23.21 38.81 -17.34
N GLY A 302 -23.95 39.90 -17.52
CA GLY A 302 -25.34 39.97 -17.06
C GLY A 302 -25.56 40.15 -15.56
N TRP A 303 -25.09 41.26 -14.99
CA TRP A 303 -25.86 41.85 -13.89
C TRP A 303 -27.16 42.42 -14.46
N ALA A 304 -28.28 42.32 -13.73
CA ALA A 304 -29.62 42.51 -14.32
C ALA A 304 -29.96 43.96 -14.75
N ASP A 305 -29.12 44.94 -14.42
CA ASP A 305 -29.34 46.38 -14.63
C ASP A 305 -29.80 46.79 -16.05
N TYR A 306 -29.52 45.97 -17.07
CA TYR A 306 -29.96 46.20 -18.45
C TYR A 306 -31.49 46.29 -18.60
N VAL A 307 -32.28 45.80 -17.63
CA VAL A 307 -33.75 45.96 -17.61
C VAL A 307 -34.18 47.43 -17.63
N PHE A 308 -33.33 48.33 -17.13
CA PHE A 308 -33.58 49.77 -17.10
C PHE A 308 -33.07 50.51 -18.34
N GLU A 309 -32.47 49.82 -19.32
CA GLU A 309 -32.04 50.43 -20.58
C GLU A 309 -33.26 50.87 -21.42
N LYS A 310 -33.09 51.94 -22.20
CA LYS A 310 -34.21 52.59 -22.91
C LYS A 310 -34.84 51.71 -23.99
N ASP A 311 -34.08 50.76 -24.53
CA ASP A 311 -34.48 49.82 -25.55
C ASP A 311 -34.92 48.46 -24.99
N TYR A 312 -34.95 48.30 -23.66
CA TYR A 312 -35.48 47.12 -23.01
C TYR A 312 -36.97 46.92 -23.35
N LYS A 313 -37.29 45.75 -23.91
CA LYS A 313 -38.65 45.40 -24.31
C LYS A 313 -39.38 44.71 -23.16
N LEU A 314 -39.98 45.49 -22.28
CA LEU A 314 -40.84 44.98 -21.23
C LEU A 314 -42.08 44.30 -21.83
N MET A 315 -42.32 43.03 -21.47
CA MET A 315 -43.48 42.28 -21.95
C MET A 315 -44.78 42.94 -21.41
N PRO A 316 -45.84 43.13 -22.21
CA PRO A 316 -47.10 43.66 -21.67
C PRO A 316 -47.74 42.72 -20.63
N LEU A 317 -48.38 43.26 -19.58
CA LEU A 317 -48.96 42.47 -18.47
C LEU A 317 -50.02 41.46 -18.94
N ASN A 318 -50.80 41.78 -19.97
CA ASN A 318 -51.77 40.85 -20.57
C ASN A 318 -51.09 39.64 -21.24
N SER A 319 -49.92 39.84 -21.86
CA SER A 319 -49.11 38.77 -22.42
C SER A 319 -48.49 37.91 -21.33
N VAL A 320 -48.02 38.52 -20.24
CA VAL A 320 -47.51 37.81 -19.05
C VAL A 320 -48.62 36.96 -18.43
N GLU A 321 -49.83 37.52 -18.24
CA GLU A 321 -50.99 36.80 -17.71
C GLU A 321 -51.34 35.59 -18.58
N LYS A 322 -51.38 35.78 -19.91
CA LYS A 322 -51.63 34.70 -20.85
C LYS A 322 -50.56 33.59 -20.73
N PHE A 323 -49.28 33.98 -20.68
CA PHE A 323 -48.18 33.03 -20.54
C PHE A 323 -48.30 32.21 -19.24
N ILE A 324 -48.61 32.85 -18.11
CA ILE A 324 -48.79 32.15 -16.83
C ILE A 324 -49.97 31.20 -16.87
N LYS A 325 -51.09 31.58 -17.50
CA LYS A 325 -52.26 30.69 -17.65
C LYS A 325 -51.95 29.46 -18.51
N GLU A 326 -51.11 29.62 -19.53
CA GLU A 326 -50.73 28.54 -20.45
C GLU A 326 -49.63 27.63 -19.88
N ASN A 327 -48.66 28.18 -19.13
CA ASN A 327 -47.43 27.47 -18.75
C ASN A 327 -47.27 27.25 -17.24
N GLY A 328 -47.98 27.98 -16.38
CA GLY A 328 -47.95 27.81 -14.93
C GLY A 328 -46.72 28.38 -14.20
N HIS A 329 -45.85 29.12 -14.90
CA HIS A 329 -44.69 29.80 -14.33
C HIS A 329 -44.43 31.14 -15.02
N LEU A 330 -43.52 31.95 -14.48
CA LEU A 330 -43.09 33.22 -15.09
C LEU A 330 -42.24 32.98 -16.34
N PRO A 331 -42.27 33.89 -17.33
CA PRO A 331 -41.36 33.84 -18.48
C PRO A 331 -39.90 33.73 -18.03
N GLU A 332 -39.11 32.89 -18.72
CA GLU A 332 -37.67 32.61 -18.46
C GLU A 332 -37.35 31.86 -17.16
N VAL A 333 -38.28 31.76 -16.21
CA VAL A 333 -38.09 30.95 -15.00
C VAL A 333 -38.27 29.48 -15.39
N PRO A 334 -37.30 28.60 -15.09
CA PRO A 334 -37.40 27.19 -15.44
C PRO A 334 -38.58 26.54 -14.72
N THR A 335 -39.18 25.55 -15.38
CA THR A 335 -40.20 24.70 -14.77
C THR A 335 -39.62 23.84 -13.65
N THR A 336 -40.47 23.31 -12.77
CA THR A 336 -40.06 22.33 -11.75
C THR A 336 -39.37 21.12 -12.37
N GLU A 337 -39.86 20.64 -13.52
CA GLU A 337 -39.31 19.49 -14.22
C GLU A 337 -37.90 19.78 -14.76
N GLU A 338 -37.68 20.96 -15.36
CA GLU A 338 -36.36 21.39 -15.81
C GLU A 338 -35.39 21.58 -14.64
N ALA A 339 -35.84 22.14 -13.52
CA ALA A 339 -35.03 22.34 -12.33
C ALA A 339 -34.60 21.01 -11.68
N ILE A 340 -35.50 20.02 -11.62
CA ILE A 340 -35.16 18.68 -11.11
C ILE A 340 -34.17 17.98 -12.04
N LYS A 341 -34.34 18.14 -13.35
CA LYS A 341 -33.50 17.45 -14.35
C LYS A 341 -32.09 18.04 -14.46
N ASN A 342 -31.98 19.36 -14.47
CA ASN A 342 -30.73 20.06 -14.80
C ASN A 342 -30.06 20.72 -13.58
N GLY A 343 -30.73 20.73 -12.42
CA GLY A 343 -30.32 21.54 -11.28
C GLY A 343 -30.58 23.04 -11.49
N ILE A 344 -30.28 23.84 -10.46
CA ILE A 344 -30.35 25.30 -10.52
C ILE A 344 -29.00 25.87 -10.13
N GLU A 345 -28.40 26.65 -11.01
CA GLU A 345 -27.22 27.43 -10.66
C GLU A 345 -27.60 28.60 -9.76
N LEU A 346 -26.99 28.65 -8.57
CA LEU A 346 -27.32 29.64 -7.54
C LEU A 346 -27.13 31.09 -8.04
N LYS A 347 -26.08 31.34 -8.83
CA LYS A 347 -25.77 32.68 -9.35
C LYS A 347 -26.80 33.12 -10.38
N GLU A 348 -27.05 32.29 -11.38
CA GLU A 348 -27.98 32.55 -12.49
C GLU A 348 -29.41 32.74 -11.95
N MET A 349 -29.83 31.94 -10.98
CA MET A 349 -31.13 32.12 -10.34
C MET A 349 -31.21 33.45 -9.58
N ASN A 350 -30.17 33.83 -8.83
CA ASN A 350 -30.17 35.13 -8.14
C ASN A 350 -30.24 36.31 -9.12
N ILE A 351 -29.55 36.23 -10.27
CA ILE A 351 -29.62 37.25 -11.33
C ILE A 351 -31.01 37.28 -11.97
N LEU A 352 -31.59 36.12 -12.27
CA LEU A 352 -32.94 36.02 -12.85
C LEU A 352 -34.00 36.56 -11.89
N LEU A 353 -33.90 36.25 -10.60
CA LEU A 353 -34.77 36.82 -9.57
C LEU A 353 -34.63 38.34 -9.50
N LEU A 354 -33.40 38.88 -9.58
CA LEU A 354 -33.18 40.33 -9.64
C LEU A 354 -33.83 40.95 -10.88
N LYS A 355 -33.64 40.35 -12.06
CA LYS A 355 -34.33 40.77 -13.29
C LYS A 355 -35.84 40.86 -13.11
N LYS A 356 -36.47 39.82 -12.54
CA LYS A 356 -37.93 39.81 -12.31
C LYS A 356 -38.38 40.86 -11.30
N ILE A 357 -37.56 41.17 -10.30
CA ILE A 357 -37.82 42.28 -9.36
C ILE A 357 -37.76 43.64 -10.09
N GLU A 358 -36.81 43.83 -11.00
CA GLU A 358 -36.68 45.06 -11.79
C GLU A 358 -37.84 45.24 -12.79
N GLU A 359 -38.25 44.19 -13.49
CA GLU A 359 -39.44 44.20 -14.35
C GLU A 359 -40.72 44.53 -13.55
N LEU A 360 -40.88 43.92 -12.38
CA LEU A 360 -41.98 44.22 -11.46
C LEU A 360 -41.96 45.70 -11.03
N THR A 361 -40.77 46.25 -10.80
CA THR A 361 -40.60 47.66 -10.46
C THR A 361 -41.07 48.57 -11.61
N LEU A 362 -40.74 48.23 -12.86
CA LEU A 362 -41.21 48.97 -14.04
C LEU A 362 -42.74 48.92 -14.19
N TYR A 363 -43.36 47.74 -14.06
CA TYR A 363 -44.82 47.63 -14.08
C TYR A 363 -45.48 48.45 -12.97
N THR A 364 -44.89 48.47 -11.77
CA THR A 364 -45.41 49.25 -10.64
C THR A 364 -45.35 50.75 -10.91
N ILE A 365 -44.25 51.24 -11.49
CA ILE A 365 -44.11 52.64 -11.90
C ILE A 365 -45.15 53.01 -12.98
N GLU A 366 -45.39 52.12 -13.96
CA GLU A 366 -46.41 52.35 -15.00
C GLU A 366 -47.83 52.39 -14.40
N GLN A 367 -48.14 51.46 -13.51
CA GLN A 367 -49.42 51.43 -12.79
C GLN A 367 -49.63 52.71 -11.97
N GLN A 368 -48.61 53.17 -11.24
CA GLN A 368 -48.69 54.41 -10.45
C GLN A 368 -48.96 55.63 -11.35
N LYS A 369 -48.26 55.76 -12.48
CA LYS A 369 -48.53 56.82 -13.46
C LYS A 369 -49.97 56.77 -13.98
N ARG A 370 -50.51 55.56 -14.19
CA ARG A 370 -51.90 55.39 -14.64
C ARG A 370 -52.89 55.80 -13.56
N ILE A 371 -52.64 55.45 -12.30
CA ILE A 371 -53.47 55.85 -11.15
C ILE A 371 -53.50 57.37 -11.04
N GLU A 372 -52.35 58.05 -11.05
CA GLU A 372 -52.28 59.51 -10.99
C GLU A 372 -53.01 60.19 -12.15
N ALA A 373 -52.92 59.62 -13.36
CA ALA A 373 -53.63 60.13 -14.52
C ALA A 373 -55.15 59.94 -14.41
N LEU A 374 -55.61 58.87 -13.75
CA LEU A 374 -57.03 58.64 -13.46
C LEU A 374 -57.52 59.57 -12.35
N GLU A 375 -56.76 59.75 -11.26
CA GLU A 375 -57.10 60.67 -10.17
C GLU A 375 -57.26 62.11 -10.66
N LYS A 376 -56.38 62.55 -11.58
CA LYS A 376 -56.49 63.88 -12.23
C LYS A 376 -57.71 64.04 -13.13
N LYS A 377 -58.33 62.95 -13.59
CA LYS A 377 -59.57 62.97 -14.39
C LYS A 377 -60.83 62.91 -13.54
N VAL A 378 -60.70 62.47 -12.30
CA VAL A 378 -61.82 62.33 -11.34
C VAL A 378 -61.95 63.57 -10.45
N LYS A 379 -60.91 64.39 -10.34
CA LYS A 379 -60.99 65.80 -9.91
C LYS A 379 -61.39 66.70 -11.05
#